data_AF-A0A8T5PJA3-F1
#
_entry.id   AF-A0A8T5PJA3-F1
#
_cell.length_a   1.000
_cell.length_b   1.000
_cell.length_c   1.000
_cell.angle_alpha   90.00
_cell.angle_beta   90.00
_cell.angle_gamma   90.00
#
_symmetry.space_group_name_H-M   'P 1'
#
loop_
_entity.id
_entity.type
_entity.pdbx_description
1 polymer ?
#
loop_
_entity_poly.entity_id
_entity_poly.type
_entity_poly.pdbx_seq_one_letter_code
_entity_poly.pdbx_strand_id
1 'polypeptide(L)'
;GTCVILEDKEAKDIEKLSAAISDTKAGYEDIAPCLDALLRNLKLKYELIPTTHESFIEGRVAKIVVEKKEVGIIGELNPYVLEKWNIVFPVAAFEINVNEILSLISKKGNKI
;
A
#
# COMPACT_ATOMS: atom_id res chain seq x y z
N GLY A 1 -5.50 -8.48 -5.94
CA GLY A 1 -6.68 -9.01 -6.64
C GLY A 1 -7.92 -8.33 -6.13
N THR A 2 -9.06 -8.93 -6.39
CA THR A 2 -10.37 -8.38 -6.05
C THR A 2 -10.61 -8.42 -4.54
N CYS A 3 -11.05 -7.30 -3.98
CA CYS A 3 -11.53 -7.15 -2.62
C CYS A 3 -12.95 -6.58 -2.67
N VAL A 4 -13.79 -6.96 -1.72
CA VAL A 4 -15.15 -6.42 -1.59
C VAL A 4 -15.15 -5.42 -0.44
N ILE A 5 -15.63 -4.20 -0.70
CA ILE A 5 -15.88 -3.20 0.32
C ILE A 5 -17.38 -2.96 0.45
N LEU A 6 -17.85 -2.75 1.68
CA LEU A 6 -19.23 -2.38 1.95
C LEU A 6 -19.29 -0.86 2.14
N GLU A 7 -19.89 -0.15 1.19
CA GLU A 7 -20.13 1.29 1.25
C GLU A 7 -21.63 1.54 1.13
N ASP A 8 -22.22 2.32 2.03
CA ASP A 8 -23.65 2.69 2.01
C ASP A 8 -24.63 1.50 1.88
N LYS A 9 -24.26 0.34 2.46
CA LYS A 9 -24.97 -0.95 2.38
C LYS A 9 -24.92 -1.63 1.01
N GLU A 10 -24.08 -1.14 0.09
CA GLU A 10 -23.80 -1.77 -1.19
C GLU A 10 -22.41 -2.40 -1.19
N ALA A 11 -22.32 -3.62 -1.70
CA ALA A 11 -21.04 -4.27 -1.94
C ALA A 11 -20.43 -3.73 -3.24
N LYS A 12 -19.19 -3.28 -3.17
CA LYS A 12 -18.42 -2.82 -4.32
C LYS A 12 -17.14 -3.63 -4.44
N ASP A 13 -16.85 -4.08 -5.65
CA ASP A 13 -15.60 -4.73 -5.98
C ASP A 13 -14.53 -3.68 -6.25
N ILE A 14 -13.37 -3.83 -5.61
CA ILE A 14 -12.17 -3.04 -5.84
C ILE A 14 -10.99 -3.96 -6.11
N GLU A 15 -10.10 -3.55 -7.01
CA GLU A 15 -8.85 -4.24 -7.28
C GLU A 15 -7.74 -3.61 -6.45
N LYS A 16 -7.00 -4.45 -5.74
CA LYS A 16 -5.80 -4.05 -5.00
C LYS A 16 -4.56 -4.79 -5.48
N LEU A 17 -3.42 -4.11 -5.45
CA LEU A 17 -2.11 -4.72 -5.63
C LEU A 17 -1.36 -4.60 -4.31
N SER A 18 -0.85 -5.72 -3.83
CA SER A 18 -0.17 -5.80 -2.54
C SER A 18 1.12 -6.59 -2.69
N ALA A 19 2.13 -6.22 -1.93
CA ALA A 19 3.42 -6.92 -1.87
C ALA A 19 3.92 -6.96 -0.44
N ALA A 20 4.64 -8.03 -0.11
CA ALA A 20 5.26 -8.21 1.21
C ALA A 20 6.64 -8.87 1.04
N ILE A 21 7.60 -8.43 1.84
CA ILE A 21 8.94 -9.02 1.95
C ILE A 21 9.07 -9.55 3.37
N SER A 22 9.47 -10.82 3.48
CA SER A 22 9.69 -11.52 4.74
C SER A 22 11.12 -12.06 4.76
N ASP A 23 11.92 -11.57 5.68
CA ASP A 23 13.33 -11.96 5.86
C ASP A 23 13.70 -11.81 7.34
N THR A 24 14.79 -12.43 7.76
CA THR A 24 15.44 -12.28 9.07
C THR A 24 15.63 -10.82 9.50
N LYS A 25 15.72 -9.87 8.56
CA LYS A 25 15.87 -8.43 8.82
C LYS A 25 15.01 -7.55 7.91
N ALA A 26 13.88 -8.07 7.39
CA ALA A 26 13.03 -7.27 6.50
C ALA A 26 12.54 -6.00 7.19
N GLY A 27 12.67 -4.88 6.49
CA GLY A 27 12.32 -3.54 6.96
C GLY A 27 11.73 -2.66 5.86
N TYR A 28 11.40 -1.43 6.24
CA TYR A 28 10.84 -0.43 5.32
C TYR A 28 11.74 -0.19 4.10
N GLU A 29 13.06 -0.21 4.29
CA GLU A 29 14.08 -0.04 3.27
C GLU A 29 14.06 -1.12 2.19
N ASP A 30 13.51 -2.29 2.45
CA ASP A 30 13.39 -3.37 1.46
C ASP A 30 12.16 -3.19 0.58
N ILE A 31 11.04 -2.76 1.18
CA ILE A 31 9.75 -2.68 0.50
C ILE A 31 9.53 -1.34 -0.21
N ALA A 32 10.11 -0.24 0.30
CA ALA A 32 9.97 1.08 -0.29
C ALA A 32 10.54 1.18 -1.72
N PRO A 33 11.72 0.60 -2.06
CA PRO A 33 12.22 0.57 -3.44
C PRO A 33 11.28 -0.15 -4.40
N CYS A 34 10.57 -1.19 -3.96
CA CYS A 34 9.60 -1.90 -4.79
C CYS A 34 8.40 -1.00 -5.14
N LEU A 35 7.87 -0.27 -4.15
CA LEU A 35 6.80 0.71 -4.37
C LEU A 35 7.28 1.84 -5.29
N ASP A 36 8.48 2.38 -5.02
CA ASP A 36 9.08 3.46 -5.81
C ASP A 36 9.25 3.05 -7.28
N ALA A 37 9.82 1.87 -7.52
CA ALA A 37 9.97 1.33 -8.87
C ALA A 37 8.62 1.18 -9.58
N LEU A 38 7.60 0.66 -8.89
CA LEU A 38 6.26 0.50 -9.44
C LEU A 38 5.65 1.84 -9.87
N LEU A 39 5.59 2.82 -8.95
CA LEU A 39 4.94 4.11 -9.21
C LEU A 39 5.72 4.96 -10.23
N ARG A 40 7.05 4.87 -10.24
CA ARG A 40 7.90 5.53 -11.25
C ARG A 40 7.67 4.96 -12.64
N ASN A 41 7.57 3.65 -12.79
CA ASN A 41 7.25 3.02 -14.07
C ASN A 41 5.88 3.46 -14.60
N LEU A 42 4.94 3.76 -13.70
CA LEU A 42 3.62 4.33 -14.03
C LEU A 42 3.64 5.86 -14.23
N LYS A 43 4.79 6.53 -14.12
CA LYS A 43 4.94 8.00 -14.22
C LYS A 43 4.07 8.78 -13.22
N LEU A 44 3.87 8.21 -12.03
CA LEU A 44 3.14 8.81 -10.93
C LEU A 44 4.12 9.41 -9.92
N LYS A 45 3.90 10.68 -9.56
CA LYS A 45 4.57 11.30 -8.42
C LYS A 45 3.73 11.02 -7.18
N TYR A 46 4.38 10.63 -6.10
CA TYR A 46 3.70 10.28 -4.85
C TYR A 46 4.44 10.90 -3.66
N GLU A 47 3.70 11.01 -2.56
CA GLU A 47 4.20 11.40 -1.26
C GLU A 47 3.85 10.29 -0.26
N LEU A 48 4.72 10.10 0.72
CA LEU A 48 4.48 9.20 1.85
C LEU A 48 4.25 10.05 3.08
N ILE A 49 3.07 9.93 3.66
CA ILE A 49 2.67 10.71 4.84
C ILE A 49 2.58 9.75 6.02
N PRO A 50 3.29 9.99 7.13
CA PRO A 50 3.17 9.17 8.34
C PRO A 50 1.70 8.99 8.74
N THR A 51 1.35 7.78 9.14
CA THR A 51 0.00 7.41 9.56
C THR A 51 0.06 6.42 10.72
N THR A 52 -1.08 5.92 11.16
CA THR A 52 -1.18 4.78 12.08
C THR A 52 -2.12 3.74 11.49
N HIS A 53 -1.86 2.46 11.78
CA HIS A 53 -2.72 1.35 11.41
C HIS A 53 -2.39 0.16 12.31
N GLU A 54 -3.39 -0.48 12.91
CA GLU A 54 -3.18 -1.50 13.95
C GLU A 54 -2.36 -2.72 13.49
N SER A 55 -2.42 -3.04 12.20
CA SER A 55 -1.61 -4.11 11.61
C SER A 55 -0.11 -3.81 11.50
N PHE A 56 0.29 -2.54 11.68
CA PHE A 56 1.67 -2.08 11.47
C PHE A 56 2.29 -1.54 12.76
N ILE A 57 3.61 -1.46 12.78
CA ILE A 57 4.36 -0.85 13.89
C ILE A 57 4.12 0.66 13.88
N GLU A 58 3.75 1.22 15.04
CA GLU A 58 3.54 2.66 15.20
C GLU A 58 4.81 3.44 14.82
N GLY A 59 4.66 4.49 14.01
CA GLY A 59 5.77 5.28 13.49
C GLY A 59 6.55 4.64 12.33
N ARG A 60 6.28 3.39 11.96
CA ARG A 60 6.89 2.69 10.79
C ARG A 60 5.86 2.35 9.72
N VAL A 61 4.87 3.24 9.55
CA VAL A 61 3.80 3.11 8.57
C VAL A 61 3.45 4.47 7.98
N ALA A 62 3.21 4.50 6.69
CA ALA A 62 2.85 5.70 5.94
C ALA A 62 1.73 5.39 4.95
N LYS A 63 0.86 6.37 4.73
CA LYS A 63 -0.08 6.33 3.62
C LYS A 63 0.57 6.82 2.34
N ILE A 64 0.18 6.23 1.23
CA ILE A 64 0.67 6.54 -0.11
C ILE A 64 -0.29 7.53 -0.73
N VAL A 65 0.18 8.72 -1.08
CA VAL A 65 -0.64 9.81 -1.64
C VAL A 65 -0.17 10.17 -3.03
N VAL A 66 -1.06 10.11 -4.02
CA VAL A 66 -0.81 10.50 -5.41
C VAL A 66 -1.80 11.61 -5.77
N GLU A 67 -1.30 12.76 -6.25
CA GLU A 67 -2.13 13.92 -6.62
C GLU A 67 -3.14 14.33 -5.52
N LYS A 68 -2.70 14.36 -4.26
CA LYS A 68 -3.50 14.66 -3.05
C LYS A 68 -4.57 13.62 -2.71
N LYS A 69 -4.60 12.48 -3.41
CA LYS A 69 -5.49 11.36 -3.10
C LYS A 69 -4.71 10.24 -2.42
N GLU A 70 -5.25 9.73 -1.32
CA GLU A 70 -4.75 8.52 -0.68
C GLU A 70 -5.07 7.29 -1.55
N VAL A 71 -4.05 6.53 -1.91
CA VAL A 71 -4.18 5.38 -2.82
C VAL A 71 -3.73 4.06 -2.19
N GLY A 72 -3.15 4.09 -0.99
CA GLY A 72 -2.61 2.89 -0.37
C GLY A 72 -1.86 3.15 0.94
N ILE A 73 -1.22 2.10 1.43
CA ILE A 73 -0.44 2.07 2.68
C ILE A 73 0.85 1.29 2.48
N ILE A 74 1.90 1.67 3.20
CA ILE A 74 3.19 0.99 3.24
C ILE A 74 3.73 1.02 4.66
N GLY A 75 4.35 -0.07 5.11
CA GLY A 75 4.99 -0.10 6.41
C GLY A 75 5.47 -1.48 6.82
N GLU A 76 5.91 -1.55 8.07
CA GLU A 76 6.35 -2.79 8.71
C GLU A 76 5.26 -3.35 9.60
N LEU A 77 4.95 -4.64 9.44
CA LEU A 77 3.88 -5.29 10.17
C LEU A 77 4.22 -5.42 11.65
N ASN A 78 3.20 -5.25 12.50
CA ASN A 78 3.33 -5.37 13.94
C ASN A 78 3.72 -6.82 14.31
N PRO A 79 4.80 -7.05 15.09
CA PRO A 79 5.20 -8.38 15.52
C PRO A 79 4.09 -9.16 16.23
N TYR A 80 3.21 -8.48 16.99
CA TYR A 80 2.06 -9.12 17.63
C TYR A 80 1.10 -9.71 16.60
N VAL A 81 0.87 -9.01 15.48
CA VAL A 81 0.04 -9.53 14.39
C VAL A 81 0.75 -10.72 13.76
N LEU A 82 2.03 -10.60 13.41
CA LEU A 82 2.80 -11.69 12.80
C LEU A 82 2.78 -12.96 13.66
N GLU A 83 2.94 -12.82 14.98
CA GLU A 83 2.86 -13.94 15.93
C GLU A 83 1.49 -14.65 15.89
N LYS A 84 0.38 -13.89 15.83
CA LYS A 84 -0.97 -14.49 15.71
C LYS A 84 -1.16 -15.28 14.41
N TRP A 85 -0.41 -14.94 13.36
CA TRP A 85 -0.41 -15.65 12.08
C TRP A 85 0.70 -16.72 11.97
N ASN A 86 1.44 -17.00 13.06
CA ASN A 86 2.60 -17.90 13.09
C ASN A 86 3.70 -17.54 12.08
N ILE A 87 3.87 -16.24 11.80
CA ILE A 87 4.93 -15.72 10.94
C ILE A 87 6.11 -15.35 11.83
N VAL A 88 7.23 -16.07 11.68
CA VAL A 88 8.40 -15.96 12.55
C VAL A 88 9.31 -14.79 12.17
N PHE A 89 9.34 -14.42 10.89
CA PHE A 89 10.21 -13.37 10.38
C PHE A 89 9.50 -12.01 10.35
N PRO A 90 10.23 -10.90 10.55
CA PRO A 90 9.75 -9.57 10.22
C PRO A 90 9.18 -9.50 8.79
N VAL A 91 8.16 -8.66 8.61
CA VAL A 91 7.53 -8.45 7.31
C VAL A 91 7.32 -6.96 7.06
N ALA A 92 7.77 -6.50 5.91
CA ALA A 92 7.48 -5.17 5.40
C ALA A 92 6.57 -5.30 4.17
N ALA A 93 5.52 -4.49 4.09
CA ALA A 93 4.47 -4.64 3.09
C ALA A 93 3.93 -3.30 2.59
N PHE A 94 3.38 -3.31 1.37
CA PHE A 94 2.53 -2.25 0.88
C PHE A 94 1.27 -2.81 0.20
N GLU A 95 0.25 -1.98 0.13
CA GLU A 95 -0.98 -2.23 -0.63
C GLU A 95 -1.44 -0.94 -1.30
N ILE A 96 -1.87 -1.04 -2.57
CA ILE A 96 -2.44 0.07 -3.34
C ILE A 96 -3.77 -0.32 -3.99
N ASN A 97 -4.68 0.63 -4.10
CA ASN A 97 -5.92 0.50 -4.86
C ASN A 97 -5.65 0.75 -6.34
N VAL A 98 -5.81 -0.29 -7.16
CA VAL A 98 -5.53 -0.26 -8.60
C VAL A 98 -6.57 0.57 -9.34
N ASN A 99 -7.85 0.51 -8.97
CA ASN A 99 -8.88 1.35 -9.59
C ASN A 99 -8.54 2.85 -9.45
N GLU A 100 -8.02 3.25 -8.29
CA GLU A 100 -7.62 4.63 -8.05
C GLU A 100 -6.40 5.04 -8.88
N ILE A 101 -5.39 4.17 -8.95
CA ILE A 101 -4.21 4.35 -9.78
C ILE A 101 -4.60 4.49 -11.26
N LEU A 102 -5.47 3.62 -11.77
CA LEU A 102 -5.94 3.66 -13.16
C LEU A 102 -6.72 4.94 -13.46
N SER A 103 -7.62 5.36 -12.57
CA SER A 103 -8.36 6.62 -12.67
C SER A 103 -7.43 7.84 -12.78
N LEU A 104 -6.35 7.86 -11.99
CA LEU A 104 -5.34 8.92 -12.03
C LEU A 104 -4.57 8.93 -13.36
N ILE A 105 -4.19 7.76 -13.87
CA ILE A 105 -3.50 7.63 -15.16
C ILE A 105 -4.40 8.09 -16.31
N SER A 106 -5.67 7.70 -16.33
CA SER A 106 -6.63 8.09 -17.37
C SER A 106 -6.88 9.60 -17.40
N LYS A 107 -6.97 10.27 -16.24
CA LYS A 107 -7.11 11.74 -16.17
C LYS A 107 -5.90 12.48 -16.74
N LYS A 108 -4.72 11.89 -16.65
CA LYS A 108 -3.47 12.46 -17.18
C LYS A 108 -3.38 12.33 -18.70
N GLY A 109 -3.90 11.24 -19.27
CA GLY A 109 -3.94 11.00 -20.72
C GLY A 109 -4.93 11.90 -21.48
N ASN A 110 -6.04 12.29 -20.85
CA ASN A 110 -7.07 13.17 -21.45
C ASN A 110 -6.77 14.67 -21.34
N LYS A 111 -5.56 15.05 -20.90
CA LYS A 111 -5.14 16.44 -20.70
C LYS A 111 -4.26 16.99 -21.84
N ILE A 112 -4.38 16.41 -23.04
CA ILE A 112 -3.65 16.83 -24.26
C ILE A 112 -4.62 17.49 -25.23
#